data_AF-A0A521X0Z3-F1
#
_entry.id   AF-A0A521X0Z3-F1
#
_cell.length_a   1.000
_cell.length_b   1.000
_cell.length_c   1.000
_cell.angle_alpha   90.00
_cell.angle_beta   90.00
_cell.angle_gamma   90.00
#
_symmetry.space_group_name_H-M   'P 1'
#
loop_
_entity.id
_entity.type
_entity.pdbx_description
1 polymer ?
#
loop_
_entity_poly.entity_id
_entity_poly.type
_entity_poly.pdbx_seq_one_letter_code
_entity_poly.pdbx_strand_id
1 'polypeptide(L)'
;MTISTSFLNKSEAVHHLHNRYEEFITGNGLDDTHPNFQSLIHENVRNPYSMSAIAKGYPRGNRAAYGVIETVRISNRPYFARQTLDEWFDKHYAPKLLKAAA
;
A
#
# COMPACT_ATOMS: atom_id res chain seq x y z
N MET A 1 -0.94 20.14 15.98
CA MET A 1 -1.77 19.03 15.46
C MET A 1 -1.34 17.76 16.19
N THR A 2 -2.17 17.23 17.09
CA THR A 2 -1.95 15.91 17.69
C THR A 2 -2.32 14.87 16.63
N ILE A 3 -1.31 14.38 15.90
CA ILE A 3 -1.48 13.25 14.98
C ILE A 3 -1.73 12.03 15.87
N SER A 4 -3.00 11.62 15.98
CA SER A 4 -3.31 10.30 16.54
C SER A 4 -2.76 9.26 15.56
N THR A 5 -1.60 8.70 15.85
CA THR A 5 -1.04 7.56 15.11
C THR A 5 -1.88 6.32 15.39
N SER A 6 -3.02 6.22 14.71
CA SER A 6 -3.83 5.01 14.70
C SER A 6 -3.08 3.94 13.91
N PHE A 7 -2.71 2.86 14.59
CA PHE A 7 -2.18 1.66 13.97
C PHE A 7 -3.33 0.78 13.49
N LEU A 8 -3.29 0.40 12.22
CA LEU A 8 -4.28 -0.41 11.56
C LEU A 8 -3.73 -1.82 11.35
N ASN A 9 -4.56 -2.83 11.61
CA ASN A 9 -4.27 -4.19 11.19
C ASN A 9 -4.40 -4.32 9.65
N LYS A 10 -4.08 -5.49 9.08
CA LYS A 10 -4.12 -5.69 7.62
C LYS A 10 -5.50 -5.38 7.00
N SER A 11 -6.58 -5.84 7.62
CA SER A 11 -7.94 -5.64 7.11
C SER A 11 -8.31 -4.17 7.13
N GLU A 12 -8.01 -3.49 8.24
CA GLU A 12 -8.25 -2.04 8.40
C GLU A 12 -7.41 -1.23 7.41
N ALA A 13 -6.15 -1.61 7.18
CA ALA A 13 -5.28 -0.97 6.20
C ALA A 13 -5.80 -1.12 4.76
N VAL A 14 -6.35 -2.29 4.42
CA VAL A 14 -6.97 -2.54 3.11
C VAL A 14 -8.21 -1.67 2.92
N HIS A 15 -9.11 -1.63 3.90
CA HIS A 15 -10.28 -0.75 3.84
C HIS A 15 -9.89 0.73 3.76
N HIS A 16 -8.88 1.15 4.53
CA HIS A 16 -8.38 2.52 4.48
C HIS A 16 -7.85 2.90 3.09
N LEU A 17 -7.08 2.01 2.45
CA LEU A 17 -6.60 2.24 1.07
C LEU A 17 -7.73 2.24 0.04
N HIS A 18 -8.76 1.39 0.20
CA HIS A 18 -9.94 1.43 -0.68
C HIS A 18 -10.69 2.76 -0.58
N ASN A 19 -10.97 3.23 0.65
CA ASN A 19 -11.63 4.52 0.84
C ASN A 19 -10.81 5.67 0.23
N ARG A 20 -9.49 5.67 0.47
CA ARG A 20 -8.59 6.68 -0.07
C ARG A 20 -8.56 6.66 -1.61
N TYR A 21 -8.60 5.47 -2.20
CA TYR A 21 -8.69 5.29 -3.64
C TYR A 21 -10.01 5.83 -4.22
N GLU A 22 -11.15 5.49 -3.61
CA GLU A 22 -12.47 5.95 -4.03
C GLU A 22 -12.58 7.49 -3.97
N GLU A 23 -12.09 8.09 -2.89
CA GLU A 23 -11.97 9.55 -2.75
C GLU A 23 -11.12 10.15 -3.88
N PHE A 24 -9.98 9.52 -4.19
CA PHE A 24 -9.05 10.01 -5.20
C PHE A 24 -9.63 9.94 -6.62
N ILE A 25 -10.20 8.80 -7.03
CA ILE A 25 -10.77 8.65 -8.37
C ILE A 25 -12.00 9.54 -8.55
N THR A 26 -12.85 9.67 -7.52
CA THR A 26 -14.02 10.55 -7.56
C THR A 26 -13.60 12.01 -7.66
N GLY A 27 -12.59 12.42 -6.86
CA GLY A 27 -12.09 13.80 -6.87
C GLY A 27 -11.38 14.19 -8.17
N ASN A 28 -10.86 13.23 -8.93
CA ASN A 28 -10.15 13.47 -10.19
C ASN A 28 -10.97 13.05 -11.44
N GLY A 29 -12.19 12.54 -11.26
CA GLY A 29 -13.03 12.06 -12.37
C GLY A 29 -12.43 10.88 -13.13
N LEU A 30 -11.76 9.96 -12.44
CA LEU A 30 -11.12 8.78 -13.03
C LEU A 30 -12.05 7.57 -12.99
N ASP A 31 -11.88 6.66 -13.96
CA ASP A 31 -12.60 5.39 -13.99
C ASP A 31 -12.15 4.43 -12.88
N ASP A 32 -13.09 3.64 -12.36
CA ASP A 32 -12.76 2.62 -11.37
C ASP A 32 -12.11 1.38 -12.02
N THR A 33 -10.86 1.11 -11.64
CA THR A 33 -10.06 -0.05 -12.07
C THR A 33 -10.07 -1.22 -11.09
N HIS A 34 -10.83 -1.14 -9.99
CA HIS A 34 -10.98 -2.17 -8.97
C HIS A 34 -9.65 -2.77 -8.45
N PRO A 35 -8.81 -1.96 -7.77
CA PRO A 35 -7.50 -2.41 -7.32
C PRO A 35 -7.55 -3.47 -6.22
N ASN A 36 -6.64 -4.45 -6.28
CA ASN A 36 -6.52 -5.51 -5.28
C ASN A 36 -5.57 -5.09 -4.13
N PHE A 37 -6.02 -4.20 -3.24
CA PHE A 37 -5.23 -3.75 -2.09
C PHE A 37 -4.94 -4.86 -1.08
N GLN A 38 -5.82 -5.87 -0.98
CA GLN A 38 -5.60 -7.05 -0.15
C GLN A 38 -4.28 -7.75 -0.51
N SER A 39 -4.06 -8.00 -1.80
CA SER A 39 -2.82 -8.63 -2.29
C SER A 39 -1.62 -7.72 -2.04
N LEU A 40 -1.77 -6.42 -2.25
CA LEU A 40 -0.73 -5.41 -2.02
C LEU A 40 -0.25 -5.40 -0.56
N ILE A 41 -1.16 -5.32 0.39
CA ILE A 41 -0.86 -5.35 1.84
C ILE A 41 -0.25 -6.70 2.24
N HIS A 42 -0.79 -7.81 1.73
CA HIS A 42 -0.29 -9.15 2.04
C HIS A 42 1.12 -9.39 1.51
N GLU A 43 1.45 -8.90 0.32
CA GLU A 43 2.79 -9.00 -0.24
C GLU A 43 3.77 -8.07 0.45
N ASN A 44 3.33 -6.88 0.85
CA ASN A 44 4.19 -5.91 1.50
C ASN A 44 4.75 -6.43 2.84
N VAL A 45 4.03 -7.29 3.56
CA VAL A 45 4.50 -7.88 4.84
C VAL A 45 5.35 -9.15 4.68
N ARG A 46 5.50 -9.69 3.46
CA ARG A 46 6.31 -10.90 3.22
C ARG A 46 7.79 -10.57 3.27
N ASN A 47 8.62 -11.61 3.48
CA ASN A 47 10.06 -11.48 3.33
C ASN A 47 10.38 -11.11 1.86
N PRO A 48 10.98 -9.93 1.61
CA PRO A 48 11.35 -9.51 0.26
C PRO A 48 12.50 -10.31 -0.35
N TYR A 49 13.33 -10.96 0.47
CA TYR A 49 14.55 -11.66 0.07
C TYR A 49 14.40 -13.17 0.20
N SER A 50 13.41 -13.76 -0.47
CA SER A 50 13.37 -15.22 -0.62
C SER A 50 14.53 -15.69 -1.51
N MET A 51 14.96 -16.96 -1.36
CA MET A 51 16.02 -17.53 -2.22
C MET A 51 15.75 -17.33 -3.72
N SER A 52 14.49 -17.46 -4.12
CA SER A 52 14.05 -17.19 -5.50
C SER A 52 14.14 -15.72 -5.92
N ALA A 53 13.98 -14.77 -5.00
CA ALA A 53 14.11 -13.34 -5.27
C ALA A 53 15.59 -12.94 -5.39
N ILE A 54 16.43 -13.50 -4.52
CA ILE A 54 17.89 -13.35 -4.59
C ILE A 54 18.41 -13.87 -5.92
N ALA A 55 17.99 -15.06 -6.34
CA ALA A 55 18.38 -15.65 -7.62
C ALA A 55 17.92 -14.82 -8.84
N LYS A 56 16.78 -14.11 -8.73
CA LYS A 56 16.26 -13.24 -9.79
C LYS A 56 16.85 -11.82 -9.78
N GLY A 57 17.55 -11.42 -8.71
CA GLY A 57 18.12 -10.08 -8.57
C GLY A 57 17.13 -8.96 -8.22
N TYR A 58 15.86 -9.29 -7.92
CA TYR A 58 14.82 -8.29 -7.58
C TYR A 58 13.98 -8.73 -6.37
N PRO A 59 13.54 -7.79 -5.50
CA PRO A 59 12.70 -8.11 -4.34
C PRO A 59 11.39 -8.79 -4.73
N ARG A 60 10.92 -9.71 -3.89
CA ARG A 60 9.64 -10.39 -4.09
C ARG A 60 8.45 -9.43 -3.92
N GLY A 61 7.43 -9.63 -4.75
CA GLY A 61 6.12 -9.01 -4.65
C GLY A 61 6.05 -7.61 -5.24
N ASN A 62 4.99 -6.90 -4.89
CA ASN A 62 4.62 -5.60 -5.45
C ASN A 62 5.53 -4.43 -5.07
N ARG A 63 6.60 -4.66 -4.29
CA ARG A 63 7.50 -3.61 -3.78
C ARG A 63 8.27 -2.89 -4.89
N ALA A 64 8.69 -3.63 -5.93
CA ALA A 64 9.39 -3.04 -7.07
C ALA A 64 8.47 -2.13 -7.89
N ALA A 65 7.18 -2.49 -7.97
CA ALA A 65 6.19 -1.70 -8.68
C ALA A 65 5.74 -0.51 -7.83
N TYR A 66 5.28 -0.74 -6.60
CA TYR A 66 4.53 0.25 -5.82
C TYR A 66 5.28 0.76 -4.58
N GLY A 67 6.57 0.49 -4.44
CA GLY A 67 7.33 0.90 -3.25
C GLY A 67 6.99 0.08 -2.01
N VAL A 68 7.51 0.51 -0.86
CA VAL A 68 7.38 -0.20 0.42
C VAL A 68 6.47 0.61 1.35
N ILE A 69 5.51 -0.06 1.98
CA ILE A 69 4.76 0.52 3.10
C ILE A 69 5.48 0.11 4.39
N GLU A 70 5.89 1.07 5.20
CA GLU A 70 6.52 0.75 6.49
C GLU A 70 5.50 0.08 7.42
N THR A 71 5.98 -0.89 8.20
CA THR A 71 5.14 -1.67 9.11
C THR A 71 5.78 -1.78 10.48
N VAL A 72 4.95 -1.68 11.52
CA VAL A 72 5.36 -1.92 12.90
C VAL A 72 4.83 -3.29 13.32
N ARG A 73 5.59 -4.04 14.12
CA ARG A 73 5.12 -5.32 14.67
C ARG A 73 4.66 -5.13 16.11
N ILE A 74 3.40 -5.46 16.39
CA ILE A 74 2.83 -5.48 17.74
C ILE A 74 2.41 -6.93 18.01
N SER A 75 2.95 -7.54 19.07
CA SER A 75 2.72 -8.96 19.38
C SER A 75 2.94 -9.90 18.17
N ASN A 76 4.04 -9.67 17.44
CA ASN A 76 4.44 -10.38 16.22
C ASN A 76 3.49 -10.24 15.00
N ARG A 77 2.42 -9.44 15.11
CA ARG A 77 1.51 -9.14 14.00
C ARG A 77 1.91 -7.81 13.34
N PRO A 78 1.86 -7.71 12.00
CA PRO A 78 2.15 -6.45 11.31
C PRO A 78 0.98 -5.48 11.42
N TYR A 79 1.29 -4.24 11.75
CA TYR A 79 0.40 -3.09 11.79
C TYR A 79 0.96 -1.96 10.92
N PHE A 80 0.06 -1.10 10.44
CA PHE A 80 0.34 0.00 9.54
C PHE A 80 -0.09 1.30 10.20
N ALA A 81 0.78 2.30 10.27
CA ALA A 81 0.33 3.62 10.66
C ALA A 81 -0.53 4.20 9.52
N ARG A 82 -1.69 4.77 9.87
CA ARG A 82 -2.59 5.38 8.89
C ARG A 82 -1.89 6.41 8.01
N GLN A 83 -1.10 7.30 8.62
CA GLN A 83 -0.31 8.30 7.92
C GLN A 83 0.64 7.69 6.88
N THR A 84 1.32 6.58 7.21
CA THR A 84 2.21 5.89 6.28
C THR A 84 1.45 5.34 5.06
N LEU A 85 0.21 4.88 5.24
CA LEU A 85 -0.63 4.43 4.12
C LEU A 85 -1.00 5.60 3.20
N ASP A 86 -1.35 6.75 3.79
CA ASP A 86 -1.70 7.96 3.05
C ASP A 86 -0.49 8.49 2.25
N GLU A 87 0.66 8.65 2.91
CA GLU A 87 1.90 9.09 2.29
C GLU A 87 2.35 8.14 1.18
N TRP A 88 2.23 6.83 1.41
CA TRP A 88 2.54 5.82 0.41
C TRP A 88 1.61 5.91 -0.80
N PHE A 89 0.30 6.07 -0.57
CA PHE A 89 -0.68 6.17 -1.64
C PHE A 89 -0.39 7.38 -2.53
N ASP A 90 -0.21 8.56 -1.92
CA ASP A 90 0.04 9.81 -2.64
C ASP A 90 1.38 9.77 -3.40
N LYS A 91 2.41 9.13 -2.83
CA LYS A 91 3.76 9.07 -3.42
C LYS A 91 3.90 8.01 -4.52
N HIS A 92 3.26 6.86 -4.38
CA HIS A 92 3.53 5.69 -5.21
C HIS A 92 2.34 5.22 -6.05
N TYR A 93 1.12 5.40 -5.56
CA TYR A 93 -0.08 4.85 -6.19
C TYR A 93 -0.81 5.90 -7.04
N ALA A 94 -1.14 7.06 -6.46
CA ALA A 94 -1.84 8.15 -7.12
C ALA A 94 -1.19 8.61 -8.45
N PRO A 95 0.15 8.79 -8.55
CA PRO A 95 0.78 9.20 -9.81
C PRO A 95 0.58 8.18 -10.94
N LYS A 96 0.43 6.90 -10.59
CA LYS A 96 0.21 5.84 -11.58
C LYS A 96 -1.22 5.85 -12.10
N LEU A 97 -2.20 6.15 -11.25
CA LEU A 97 -3.59 6.31 -11.66
C LEU A 97 -3.70 7.47 -12.65
N LEU A 98 -3.10 8.61 -12.31
CA LEU A 98 -3.08 9.77 -13.21
C LEU A 98 -2.39 9.48 -14.53
N LYS A 99 -1.26 8.74 -14.51
CA LYS A 99 -0.57 8.33 -15.73
C LYS A 99 -1.35 7.33 -16.57
N ALA A 100 -2.12 6.44 -15.96
CA ALA A 100 -2.93 5.46 -16.67
C ALA A 100 -4.18 6.08 -17.32
N ALA A 101 -4.65 7.21 -16.78
CA ALA A 101 -5.78 7.96 -17.31
C ALA A 101 -5.41 9.01 -18.38
N ALA A 102 -4.11 9.28 -18.58
CA ALA A 102 -3.57 10.22 -19.57
C ALA A 102 -3.26 9.52 -20.90
#